data_AF-A0A6C9EHZ3-F1
#
_entry.id   AF-A0A6C9EHZ3-F1
#
_cell.length_a   1.000
_cell.length_b   1.000
_cell.length_c   1.000
_cell.angle_alpha   90.00
_cell.angle_beta   90.00
_cell.angle_gamma   90.00
#
_symmetry.space_group_name_H-M   'P 1'
#
loop_
_entity.id
_entity.type
_entity.pdbx_description
1 polymer ?
#
loop_
_entity_poly.entity_id
_entity_poly.type
_entity_poly.pdbx_seq_one_letter_code
_entity_poly.pdbx_strand_id
1 'polypeptide(L)'
;IAHTTEDSKVEYWYARELMTYMGYDRWENFSKAITRAKQACDNSGVSVESHFRDTTRDVTLGSGATRSIADVKLTRYACYLIAQNGDPKKEEVALLQSYFAVQTRKTEIIEQRMGEISRLAGREALATAEKKLYPYTQITHNKTAQVHMHTPNHAAERRQRCDTGHRKRCTA
;
A
#
# COMPACT_ATOMS: atom_id res chain seq x y z
N ILE A 1 -24.45 9.82 13.69
CA ILE A 1 -25.19 8.89 12.80
C ILE A 1 -24.42 7.63 12.41
N ALA A 2 -23.19 7.41 12.91
CA ALA A 2 -22.54 6.13 12.70
C ALA A 2 -23.20 5.09 13.61
N HIS A 3 -23.49 3.92 13.06
CA HIS A 3 -24.00 2.75 13.77
C HIS A 3 -22.91 1.69 13.78
N THR A 4 -22.96 0.79 14.74
CA THR A 4 -21.96 -0.28 14.90
C THR A 4 -22.68 -1.62 14.91
N THR A 5 -22.18 -2.60 14.16
CA THR A 5 -22.70 -3.96 14.22
C THR A 5 -22.38 -4.57 15.58
N GLU A 6 -23.34 -5.28 16.18
CA GLU A 6 -23.17 -5.91 17.51
C GLU A 6 -21.98 -6.88 17.56
N ASP A 7 -21.75 -7.63 16.47
CA ASP A 7 -20.79 -8.74 16.49
C ASP A 7 -19.33 -8.35 16.16
N SER A 8 -19.12 -7.39 15.26
CA SER A 8 -17.80 -7.14 14.65
C SER A 8 -17.25 -5.73 14.90
N LYS A 9 -17.98 -4.89 15.63
CA LYS A 9 -17.66 -3.46 15.83
C LYS A 9 -17.41 -2.68 14.53
N VAL A 10 -17.96 -3.16 13.41
CA VAL A 10 -17.85 -2.49 12.12
C VAL A 10 -18.86 -1.35 12.04
N GLU A 11 -18.37 -0.18 11.65
CA GLU A 11 -19.19 1.01 11.48
C GLU A 11 -19.95 1.01 10.15
N TYR A 12 -21.21 1.42 10.21
CA TYR A 12 -22.07 1.59 9.04
C TYR A 12 -23.00 2.80 9.22
N TRP A 13 -23.57 3.26 8.11
CA TRP A 13 -24.51 4.38 8.06
C TRP A 13 -25.78 3.98 7.31
N TYR A 14 -26.92 4.54 7.70
CA TYR A 14 -28.14 4.42 6.93
C TYR A 14 -28.25 5.55 5.91
N ALA A 15 -28.58 5.22 4.67
CA ALA A 15 -28.78 6.19 3.60
C ALA A 15 -29.90 7.19 3.92
N ARG A 16 -30.99 6.74 4.56
CA ARG A 16 -32.07 7.62 5.03
C ARG A 16 -31.62 8.67 6.02
N GLU A 17 -30.67 8.35 6.89
CA GLU A 17 -30.10 9.32 7.82
C GLU A 17 -29.12 10.24 7.10
N LEU A 18 -28.26 9.67 6.25
CA LEU A 18 -27.27 10.45 5.50
C LEU A 18 -27.93 11.52 4.62
N MET A 19 -29.10 11.23 4.02
CA MET A 19 -29.78 12.17 3.12
C MET A 19 -30.03 13.54 3.76
N THR A 20 -30.38 13.59 5.05
CA THR A 20 -30.71 14.83 5.75
C THR A 20 -29.48 15.69 5.99
N TYR A 21 -28.33 15.07 6.28
CA TYR A 21 -27.04 15.76 6.42
C TYR A 21 -26.47 16.24 5.08
N MET A 22 -26.97 15.71 3.97
CA MET A 22 -26.58 16.11 2.63
C MET A 22 -27.58 17.06 1.96
N GLY A 23 -28.54 17.57 2.74
CA GLY A 23 -29.52 18.56 2.26
C GLY A 23 -30.61 17.99 1.36
N TYR A 24 -30.86 16.67 1.35
CA TYR A 24 -31.92 16.07 0.53
C TYR A 24 -33.22 15.90 1.31
N ASP A 25 -34.27 16.57 0.86
CA ASP A 25 -35.61 16.49 1.47
C ASP A 25 -36.39 15.26 0.98
N ARG A 26 -36.11 14.81 -0.24
CA ARG A 26 -36.87 13.76 -0.94
C ARG A 26 -35.99 12.58 -1.29
N TRP A 27 -36.48 11.39 -0.97
CA TRP A 27 -35.79 10.13 -1.27
C TRP A 27 -35.53 9.91 -2.74
N GLU A 28 -36.49 10.25 -3.62
CA GLU A 28 -36.31 9.99 -5.05
C GLU A 28 -35.12 10.76 -5.65
N ASN A 29 -34.73 11.87 -5.01
CA ASN A 29 -33.56 12.63 -5.41
C ASN A 29 -32.28 12.04 -4.80
N PHE A 30 -32.33 11.61 -3.54
CA PHE A 30 -31.17 10.98 -2.90
C PHE A 30 -30.85 9.61 -3.50
N SER A 31 -31.87 8.83 -3.87
CA SER A 31 -31.70 7.52 -4.54
C SER A 31 -30.97 7.64 -5.87
N LYS A 32 -31.16 8.75 -6.60
CA LYS A 32 -30.37 9.06 -7.82
C LYS A 32 -28.90 9.31 -7.50
N ALA A 33 -28.59 10.00 -6.39
CA ALA A 33 -27.20 10.17 -5.94
C ALA A 33 -26.56 8.83 -5.54
N ILE A 34 -27.31 7.98 -4.81
CA ILE A 34 -26.86 6.61 -4.48
C ILE A 34 -26.61 5.79 -5.76
N THR A 35 -27.50 5.88 -6.76
CA THR A 35 -27.35 5.15 -8.02
C THR A 35 -26.09 5.58 -8.77
N ARG A 36 -25.83 6.89 -8.86
CA ARG A 36 -24.57 7.42 -9.44
C ARG A 36 -23.34 6.93 -8.66
N ALA A 37 -23.41 6.89 -7.33
CA ALA A 37 -22.34 6.38 -6.48
C ALA A 37 -22.09 4.87 -6.65
N LYS A 38 -23.15 4.05 -6.76
CA LYS A 38 -23.05 2.61 -7.09
C LYS A 38 -22.35 2.43 -8.44
N GLN A 39 -22.71 3.22 -9.46
CA GLN A 39 -22.05 3.16 -10.77
C GLN A 39 -20.57 3.57 -10.70
N ALA A 40 -20.23 4.61 -9.93
CA ALA A 40 -18.83 5.02 -9.74
C ALA A 40 -18.00 3.93 -9.03
N CYS A 41 -18.59 3.24 -8.06
CA CYS A 41 -17.98 2.10 -7.38
C CYS A 41 -17.67 0.96 -8.36
N ASP A 42 -18.66 0.56 -9.14
CA ASP A 42 -18.55 -0.50 -10.15
C ASP A 42 -17.49 -0.17 -11.22
N ASN A 43 -17.54 1.07 -11.74
CA ASN A 43 -16.55 1.56 -12.71
C ASN A 43 -15.11 1.60 -12.17
N SER A 44 -14.95 1.66 -10.85
CA SER A 44 -13.63 1.62 -10.19
C SER A 44 -13.14 0.17 -9.93
N GLY A 45 -13.89 -0.84 -10.36
CA GLY A 45 -13.59 -2.26 -10.13
C GLY A 45 -13.85 -2.71 -8.69
N VAL A 46 -14.62 -1.95 -7.91
CA VAL A 46 -14.92 -2.25 -6.51
C VAL A 46 -16.34 -2.83 -6.40
N SER A 47 -16.49 -3.96 -5.70
CA SER A 47 -17.79 -4.62 -5.52
C SER A 47 -18.81 -3.69 -4.83
N VAL A 48 -19.91 -3.42 -5.52
CA VAL A 48 -20.99 -2.57 -5.01
C VAL A 48 -21.64 -3.19 -3.77
N GLU A 49 -21.89 -4.49 -3.76
CA GLU A 49 -22.54 -5.21 -2.66
C GLU A 49 -21.73 -5.15 -1.36
N SER A 50 -20.40 -5.03 -1.46
CA SER A 50 -19.52 -4.89 -0.30
C SER A 50 -19.68 -3.53 0.40
N HIS A 51 -20.21 -2.52 -0.31
CA HIS A 51 -20.27 -1.15 0.17
C HIS A 51 -21.69 -0.60 0.32
N PHE A 52 -22.63 -1.09 -0.48
CA PHE A 52 -24.03 -0.70 -0.52
C PHE A 52 -24.91 -1.93 -0.32
N ARG A 53 -25.44 -2.09 0.89
CA ARG A 53 -26.34 -3.20 1.22
C ARG A 53 -27.76 -2.69 1.36
N ASP A 54 -28.61 -3.02 0.40
CA ASP A 54 -30.03 -2.68 0.46
C ASP A 54 -30.67 -3.37 1.69
N THR A 55 -31.53 -2.64 2.40
CA THR A 55 -32.18 -3.09 3.64
C THR A 55 -33.57 -2.47 3.74
N THR A 56 -34.37 -2.96 4.68
CA THR A 56 -35.58 -2.27 5.13
C THR A 56 -35.35 -1.66 6.50
N ARG A 57 -36.05 -0.55 6.76
CA ARG A 57 -36.08 0.11 8.04
C ARG A 57 -37.53 0.38 8.41
N ASP A 58 -37.86 0.14 9.67
CA ASP A 58 -39.16 0.46 10.23
C ASP A 58 -39.20 1.92 10.69
N VAL A 59 -40.27 2.62 10.32
CA VAL A 59 -40.53 3.99 10.74
C VAL A 59 -41.91 4.10 11.37
N THR A 60 -41.98 4.77 12.52
CA THR A 60 -43.24 5.07 13.19
C THR A 60 -43.91 6.26 12.52
N LEU A 61 -45.15 6.08 12.08
CA LEU A 61 -45.99 7.12 11.51
C LEU A 61 -46.59 7.98 12.63
N GLY A 62 -47.08 9.17 12.28
CA GLY A 62 -47.77 10.07 13.22
C GLY A 62 -49.04 9.46 13.85
N SER A 63 -49.57 8.38 13.26
CA SER A 63 -50.69 7.60 13.80
C SER A 63 -50.28 6.52 14.82
N GLY A 64 -48.97 6.36 15.10
CA GLY A 64 -48.43 5.29 15.93
C GLY A 64 -48.23 3.95 15.20
N ALA A 65 -48.69 3.83 13.95
CA ALA A 65 -48.46 2.63 13.13
C ALA A 65 -47.03 2.59 12.60
N THR A 66 -46.44 1.40 12.52
CA THR A 66 -45.10 1.19 11.96
C THR A 66 -45.20 0.83 10.48
N ARG A 67 -44.35 1.42 9.65
CA ARG A 67 -44.21 1.07 8.22
C ARG A 67 -42.75 0.75 7.91
N SER A 68 -42.51 -0.37 7.21
CA SER A 68 -41.20 -0.68 6.66
C SER A 68 -40.98 0.08 5.35
N ILE A 69 -39.85 0.79 5.25
CA ILE A 69 -39.41 1.52 4.06
C ILE A 69 -38.05 1.00 3.60
N ALA A 70 -37.78 1.09 2.30
CA ALA A 70 -36.48 0.75 1.74
C ALA A 70 -35.39 1.74 2.20
N ASP A 71 -34.21 1.23 2.50
CA ASP A 71 -33.01 1.96 2.93
C ASP A 71 -31.76 1.21 2.43
N VAL A 72 -30.58 1.79 2.65
CA VAL A 72 -29.30 1.19 2.28
C VAL A 72 -28.33 1.35 3.44
N LYS A 73 -27.71 0.25 3.87
CA LYS A 73 -26.55 0.28 4.76
C LYS A 73 -25.31 0.60 3.94
N LEU A 74 -24.58 1.60 4.40
CA LEU A 74 -23.44 2.18 3.71
C LEU A 74 -22.18 1.98 4.55
N THR A 75 -21.10 1.58 3.89
CA THR A 75 -19.76 1.72 4.45
C THR A 75 -19.29 3.18 4.38
N ARG A 76 -18.23 3.51 5.12
CA ARG A 76 -17.57 4.82 5.01
C ARG A 76 -17.20 5.18 3.55
N TYR A 77 -16.69 4.20 2.80
CA TYR A 77 -16.35 4.37 1.39
C TYR A 77 -17.58 4.73 0.54
N ALA A 78 -18.71 4.03 0.74
CA ALA A 78 -19.96 4.36 0.06
C ALA A 78 -20.45 5.78 0.38
N CYS A 79 -20.36 6.21 1.65
CA CYS A 79 -20.71 7.58 2.04
C CYS A 79 -19.89 8.63 1.27
N TYR A 80 -18.58 8.40 1.12
CA TYR A 80 -17.72 9.30 0.35
C TYR A 80 -18.05 9.29 -1.14
N LEU A 81 -18.37 8.15 -1.73
CA LEU A 81 -18.80 8.09 -3.13
C LEU A 81 -20.13 8.81 -3.35
N ILE A 82 -21.08 8.71 -2.42
CA ILE A 82 -22.34 9.46 -2.49
C ILE A 82 -22.08 10.96 -2.41
N ALA A 83 -21.17 11.42 -1.54
CA ALA A 83 -20.79 12.82 -1.46
C ALA A 83 -20.13 13.33 -2.75
N GLN A 84 -19.21 12.56 -3.33
CA GLN A 84 -18.57 12.90 -4.59
C GLN A 84 -19.56 12.97 -5.76
N ASN A 85 -20.54 12.06 -5.80
CA ASN A 85 -21.53 11.95 -6.88
C ASN A 85 -22.88 12.62 -6.56
N GLY A 86 -22.93 13.49 -5.55
CA GLY A 86 -24.12 14.23 -5.14
C GLY A 86 -24.54 15.30 -6.14
N ASP A 87 -25.66 15.99 -5.86
CA ASP A 87 -26.07 17.21 -6.54
C ASP A 87 -25.28 18.42 -5.99
N PRO A 88 -24.39 19.05 -6.77
CA PRO A 88 -23.59 20.19 -6.32
C PRO A 88 -24.42 21.46 -6.06
N LYS A 89 -25.71 21.49 -6.42
CA LYS A 89 -26.62 22.58 -6.06
C LYS A 89 -26.98 22.58 -4.57
N LYS A 90 -26.75 21.47 -3.86
CA LYS A 90 -26.91 21.38 -2.40
C LYS A 90 -25.62 21.87 -1.72
N GLU A 91 -25.75 22.85 -0.84
CA GLU A 91 -24.60 23.50 -0.18
C GLU A 91 -23.74 22.49 0.60
N GLU A 92 -24.38 21.54 1.27
CA GLU A 92 -23.72 20.49 2.05
C GLU A 92 -22.88 19.57 1.15
N VAL A 93 -23.38 19.26 -0.04
CA VAL A 93 -22.65 18.47 -1.04
C VAL A 93 -21.47 19.26 -1.60
N ALA A 94 -21.68 20.53 -1.97
CA ALA A 94 -20.62 21.40 -2.50
C ALA A 94 -19.49 21.61 -1.47
N LEU A 95 -19.83 21.73 -0.20
CA LEU A 95 -18.87 21.83 0.90
C LEU A 95 -18.02 20.57 1.01
N LEU A 96 -18.65 19.38 0.95
CA LEU A 96 -17.94 18.10 0.97
C LEU A 96 -17.02 17.95 -0.25
N GLN A 97 -17.48 18.31 -1.44
CA GLN A 97 -16.65 18.29 -2.66
C GLN A 97 -15.43 19.21 -2.55
N SER A 98 -15.63 20.41 -2.00
CA SER A 98 -14.54 21.36 -1.73
C SER A 98 -13.55 20.80 -0.71
N TYR A 99 -14.05 20.16 0.35
CA TYR A 99 -13.24 19.47 1.32
C TYR A 99 -12.39 18.38 0.66
N PHE A 100 -12.97 17.50 -0.17
CA PHE A 100 -12.22 16.45 -0.85
C PHE A 100 -11.14 17.00 -1.77
N ALA A 101 -11.42 18.06 -2.54
CA ALA A 101 -10.42 18.70 -3.39
C ALA A 101 -9.21 19.20 -2.58
N VAL A 102 -9.46 19.84 -1.44
CA VAL A 102 -8.40 20.30 -0.53
C VAL A 102 -7.66 19.14 0.13
N GLN A 103 -8.38 18.10 0.56
CA GLN A 103 -7.76 16.93 1.20
C GLN A 103 -6.85 16.17 0.24
N THR A 104 -7.29 15.95 -1.00
CA THR A 104 -6.45 15.29 -2.02
C THR A 104 -5.14 16.05 -2.19
N ARG A 105 -5.19 17.38 -2.32
CA ARG A 105 -3.96 18.18 -2.45
C ARG A 105 -3.05 18.08 -1.24
N LYS A 106 -3.61 18.06 -0.03
CA LYS A 106 -2.83 17.88 1.21
C LYS A 106 -2.13 16.53 1.23
N THR A 107 -2.85 15.46 0.87
CA THR A 107 -2.29 14.10 0.83
C THR A 107 -1.17 13.98 -0.20
N GLU A 108 -1.35 14.51 -1.42
CA GLU A 108 -0.29 14.53 -2.45
C GLU A 108 1.01 15.18 -1.94
N ILE A 109 0.91 16.33 -1.25
CA ILE A 109 2.08 17.03 -0.70
C ILE A 109 2.74 16.22 0.41
N ILE A 110 1.94 15.58 1.27
CA ILE A 110 2.45 14.73 2.35
C ILE A 110 3.21 13.54 1.76
N GLU A 111 2.64 12.86 0.77
CA GLU A 111 3.27 11.72 0.10
C GLU A 111 4.59 12.12 -0.57
N GLN A 112 4.64 13.27 -1.24
CA GLN A 112 5.88 13.81 -1.80
C GLN A 112 6.97 14.02 -0.73
N ARG A 113 6.62 14.69 0.37
CA ARG A 113 7.55 14.95 1.48
C ARG A 113 8.02 13.67 2.15
N MET A 114 7.11 12.71 2.36
CA MET A 114 7.47 11.42 2.94
C MET A 114 8.44 10.66 2.02
N GLY A 115 8.22 10.69 0.70
CA GLY A 115 9.15 10.12 -0.27
C GLY A 115 10.55 10.75 -0.21
N GLU A 116 10.63 12.07 -0.08
CA GLU A 116 11.91 12.78 0.08
C GLU A 116 12.64 12.39 1.38
N ILE A 117 11.91 12.33 2.50
CA ILE A 117 12.44 11.90 3.80
C ILE A 117 12.98 10.46 3.70
N SER A 118 12.20 9.53 3.14
CA SER A 118 12.63 8.13 2.96
C SER A 118 13.87 8.02 2.06
N ARG A 119 13.96 8.83 0.99
CA ARG A 119 15.13 8.87 0.11
C ARG A 119 16.38 9.36 0.85
N LEU A 120 16.27 10.40 1.65
CA LEU A 120 17.39 10.94 2.43
C LEU A 120 17.84 9.94 3.49
N ALA A 121 16.91 9.36 4.24
CA ALA A 121 17.20 8.32 5.23
C ALA A 121 17.90 7.10 4.60
N GLY A 122 17.46 6.68 3.41
CA GLY A 122 18.10 5.60 2.66
C GLY A 122 19.55 5.92 2.27
N ARG A 123 19.84 7.16 1.84
CA ARG A 123 21.22 7.58 1.53
C ARG A 123 22.12 7.57 2.76
N GLU A 124 21.61 8.05 3.89
CA GLU A 124 22.36 8.05 5.15
C GLU A 124 22.64 6.62 5.64
N ALA A 125 21.66 5.72 5.50
CA ALA A 125 21.82 4.31 5.81
C ALA A 125 22.88 3.64 4.92
N LEU A 126 22.88 3.92 3.60
CA LEU A 126 23.89 3.44 2.67
C LEU A 126 25.29 3.96 3.03
N ALA A 127 25.45 5.27 3.22
CA ALA A 127 26.74 5.86 3.59
C ALA A 127 27.28 5.25 4.91
N THR A 128 26.40 5.00 5.87
CA THR A 128 26.76 4.35 7.13
C THR A 128 27.17 2.89 6.93
N ALA A 129 26.45 2.15 6.08
CA ALA A 129 26.77 0.76 5.75
C ALA A 129 28.10 0.65 5.00
N GLU A 130 28.34 1.51 4.00
CA GLU A 130 29.61 1.60 3.28
C GLU A 130 30.78 1.91 4.22
N LYS A 131 30.62 2.88 5.13
CA LYS A 131 31.64 3.20 6.14
C LYS A 131 31.97 2.01 7.05
N LYS A 132 30.96 1.21 7.43
CA LYS A 132 31.15 -0.02 8.22
C LYS A 132 31.81 -1.14 7.42
N LEU A 133 31.56 -1.22 6.11
CA LEU A 133 32.13 -2.24 5.22
C LEU A 133 33.59 -1.94 4.82
N TYR A 134 33.95 -0.66 4.73
CA TYR A 134 35.28 -0.17 4.33
C TYR A 134 36.49 -0.97 4.90
N PRO A 135 36.59 -1.22 6.23
CA PRO A 135 37.69 -2.01 6.78
C PRO A 135 37.75 -3.47 6.28
N TYR A 136 36.61 -4.09 5.95
CA TYR A 136 36.55 -5.47 5.44
C TYR A 136 36.91 -5.56 3.95
N THR A 137 36.53 -4.56 3.14
CA THR A 137 36.91 -4.48 1.72
C THR A 137 38.42 -4.38 1.52
N GLN A 138 39.14 -3.61 2.33
CA GLN A 138 40.60 -3.51 2.19
C GLN A 138 41.32 -4.84 2.50
N ILE A 139 40.80 -5.64 3.45
CA ILE A 139 41.35 -6.96 3.79
C ILE A 139 41.13 -7.96 2.65
N THR A 140 39.97 -7.93 2.00
CA THR A 140 39.66 -8.82 0.87
C THR A 140 40.49 -8.49 -0.36
N HIS A 141 40.58 -7.21 -0.75
CA HIS A 141 41.43 -6.77 -1.88
C HIS A 141 42.92 -7.11 -1.69
N ASN A 142 43.44 -7.00 -0.46
CA ASN A 142 44.84 -7.33 -0.17
C ASN A 142 45.09 -8.87 -0.21
N LYS A 143 44.09 -9.68 0.18
CA LYS A 143 44.15 -11.15 0.01
C LYS A 143 44.06 -11.59 -1.46
N THR A 144 43.20 -10.98 -2.28
CA THR A 144 43.13 -11.30 -3.73
C THR A 144 44.42 -10.90 -4.47
N ALA A 145 45.05 -9.79 -4.08
CA ALA A 145 46.35 -9.38 -4.61
C ALA A 145 47.48 -10.36 -4.25
N GLN A 146 47.46 -10.96 -3.05
CA GLN A 146 48.45 -11.98 -2.66
C GLN A 146 48.23 -13.34 -3.35
N VAL A 147 46.98 -13.73 -3.65
CA VAL A 147 46.69 -15.00 -4.34
C VAL A 147 47.14 -14.97 -5.82
N HIS A 148 47.12 -13.81 -6.49
CA HIS A 148 47.65 -13.67 -7.86
C HIS A 148 49.19 -13.65 -7.95
N MET A 149 49.91 -13.44 -6.85
CA MET A 149 51.38 -13.52 -6.77
C MET A 149 51.91 -14.93 -6.48
N HIS A 150 51.01 -15.92 -6.32
CA HIS A 150 51.32 -17.31 -6.02
C HIS A 150 50.61 -18.28 -6.99
N THR A 151 50.67 -18.02 -8.30
CA THR A 151 50.57 -19.11 -9.28
C THR A 151 51.96 -19.71 -9.48
N PRO A 152 52.25 -20.94 -9.00
CA PRO A 152 53.55 -21.53 -9.19
C PRO A 152 53.76 -21.86 -10.66
N ASN A 153 54.84 -21.33 -11.24
CA ASN A 153 55.29 -21.67 -12.59
C ASN A 153 55.78 -23.12 -12.58
N HIS A 154 54.93 -24.07 -12.99
CA HIS A 154 55.16 -25.52 -12.86
C HIS A 154 56.17 -26.09 -13.88
N ALA A 155 57.16 -25.29 -14.31
CA ALA A 155 58.07 -25.62 -15.41
C ALA A 155 59.53 -25.91 -15.00
N ALA A 156 59.93 -25.73 -13.73
CA ALA A 156 61.36 -25.68 -13.39
C ALA A 156 61.98 -26.91 -12.67
N GLU A 157 61.23 -27.94 -12.27
CA GLU A 157 61.78 -29.01 -11.40
C GLU A 157 61.84 -30.41 -12.03
N ARG A 158 62.11 -30.51 -13.33
CA ARG A 158 62.56 -31.78 -13.94
C ARG A 158 63.81 -31.57 -14.75
N ARG A 159 64.99 -31.76 -14.12
CA ARG A 159 66.23 -32.35 -14.70
C ARG A 159 67.45 -31.92 -13.88
N GLN A 160 67.63 -32.53 -12.71
CA GLN A 160 68.93 -32.58 -12.03
C GLN A 160 69.02 -33.86 -11.16
N ARG A 161 68.82 -35.01 -11.81
CA ARG A 161 69.21 -36.33 -11.31
C ARG A 161 69.53 -37.24 -12.50
N CYS A 162 70.64 -37.00 -13.17
CA CYS A 162 71.36 -37.99 -13.99
C CYS A 162 72.83 -37.55 -14.09
N ASP A 163 73.72 -38.54 -14.15
CA ASP A 163 75.20 -38.49 -14.18
C ASP A 163 75.90 -38.16 -12.85
N THR A 164 76.83 -38.95 -12.30
CA THR A 164 77.64 -40.12 -12.71
C THR A 164 78.22 -40.70 -11.39
N GLY A 165 78.15 -41.98 -11.03
CA GLY A 165 78.88 -43.09 -11.64
C GLY A 165 80.13 -43.48 -10.81
N HIS A 166 80.02 -44.46 -9.90
CA HIS A 166 81.15 -45.33 -9.57
C HIS A 166 80.74 -46.79 -9.30
N ARG A 167 81.43 -47.66 -10.04
CA ARG A 167 81.32 -49.13 -10.12
C ARG A 167 81.54 -49.80 -8.76
N LYS A 168 80.92 -50.97 -8.57
CA LYS A 168 81.63 -52.27 -8.54
C LYS A 168 80.64 -53.43 -8.75
N ARG A 169 81.17 -54.44 -9.43
CA ARG A 169 80.50 -55.54 -10.13
C ARG A 169 80.75 -56.84 -9.34
N CYS A 170 79.89 -57.83 -9.59
CA CYS A 170 80.12 -59.28 -9.50
C CYS A 170 79.93 -60.02 -8.16
N THR A 171 78.81 -60.77 -8.15
CA THR A 171 78.65 -62.24 -7.90
C THR A 171 79.14 -62.87 -6.61
N ALA A 172 78.22 -63.55 -5.90
CA ALA A 172 78.03 -65.00 -5.96
C ALA A 172 76.54 -65.32 -5.77
#